data_AF-A0A947P289-F1
#
_entry.id   AF-A0A947P289-F1
#
_cell.length_a   1.000
_cell.length_b   1.000
_cell.length_c   1.000
_cell.angle_alpha   90.00
_cell.angle_beta   90.00
_cell.angle_gamma   90.00
#
_symmetry.space_group_name_H-M   'P 1'
#
loop_
_entity.id
_entity.type
_entity.pdbx_description
1 polymer ?
#
loop_
_entity_poly.entity_id
_entity_poly.type
_entity_poly.pdbx_seq_one_letter_code
_entity_poly.pdbx_strand_id
1 'polypeptide(L)'
;MPTYLFIDEFQNFISADIEKALTQLRKYGLHLVLANQYIGQVASPALQKALFSAGILIAGKNERNSLRAISRELDVPIPLLMNMSVGEFLVSTHHRKPLLIKSPKLLLDGNYCVSSEEWQEIKARNLRQYYCKLRPWVSNTSNSRVSR
;
A
#
# COMPACT_ATOMS: atom_id res chain seq x y z
N MET A 1 -6.57 17.64 7.68
CA MET A 1 -5.87 17.47 6.40
C MET A 1 -5.99 16.00 6.02
N PRO A 2 -6.41 15.65 4.79
CA PRO A 2 -6.46 14.25 4.37
C PRO A 2 -5.02 13.71 4.33
N THR A 3 -4.79 12.58 4.99
CA THR A 3 -3.48 11.91 5.01
C THR A 3 -3.57 10.66 4.16
N TYR A 4 -2.59 10.43 3.28
CA TYR A 4 -2.50 9.22 2.47
C TYR A 4 -1.31 8.39 2.92
N LEU A 5 -1.54 7.10 3.17
CA LEU A 5 -0.48 6.15 3.51
C LEU A 5 -0.46 5.05 2.46
N PHE A 6 0.70 4.92 1.81
CA PHE A 6 0.99 3.89 0.84
C PHE A 6 1.81 2.82 1.52
N ILE A 7 1.33 1.58 1.51
CA ILE A 7 2.05 0.43 2.08
C ILE A 7 2.23 -0.58 0.97
N ASP A 8 3.49 -0.77 0.58
CA ASP A 8 3.87 -1.84 -0.32
C ASP A 8 4.14 -3.13 0.48
N GLU A 9 3.96 -4.27 -0.18
CA GLU A 9 4.09 -5.60 0.43
C GLU A 9 3.30 -5.71 1.76
N PHE A 10 2.05 -5.23 1.76
CA PHE A 10 1.26 -5.10 2.97
C PHE A 10 1.06 -6.43 3.71
N GLN A 11 1.19 -7.57 3.03
CA GLN A 11 1.16 -8.88 3.66
C GLN A 11 2.27 -9.10 4.71
N ASN A 12 3.37 -8.36 4.64
CA ASN A 12 4.45 -8.41 5.64
C ASN A 12 4.10 -7.64 6.91
N PHE A 13 3.06 -6.81 6.87
CA PHE A 13 2.61 -5.95 7.97
C PHE A 13 1.34 -6.48 8.62
N ILE A 14 1.00 -7.75 8.43
CA ILE A 14 -0.24 -8.32 8.96
C ILE A 14 -0.09 -8.61 10.45
N SER A 15 -0.83 -7.90 11.28
CA SER A 15 -1.03 -8.22 12.70
C SER A 15 -2.49 -7.99 13.10
N ALA A 16 -2.92 -8.63 14.19
CA ALA A 16 -4.28 -8.46 14.72
C ALA A 16 -4.60 -7.00 15.08
N ASP A 17 -3.59 -6.22 15.50
CA ASP A 17 -3.75 -4.81 15.82
C ASP A 17 -3.91 -3.94 14.58
N ILE A 18 -3.17 -4.26 13.50
CA ILE A 18 -3.29 -3.58 12.22
C ILE A 18 -4.67 -3.82 11.61
N GLU A 19 -5.20 -5.04 11.71
CA GLU A 19 -6.55 -5.36 11.26
C GLU A 19 -7.62 -4.51 11.97
N LYS A 20 -7.54 -4.41 13.30
CA LYS A 20 -8.43 -3.53 14.08
C LYS A 20 -8.26 -2.07 13.66
N ALA A 21 -7.03 -1.61 13.49
CA ALA A 21 -6.75 -0.25 13.03
C ALA A 21 -7.42 0.02 11.68
N LEU A 22 -7.25 -0.84 10.67
CA LEU A 22 -7.85 -0.71 9.33
C LEU A 22 -9.35 -0.41 9.37
N THR A 23 -10.09 -1.06 10.28
CA THR A 23 -11.54 -0.83 10.42
C THR A 23 -11.91 0.54 11.00
N GLN A 24 -10.99 1.20 11.71
CA GLN A 24 -11.22 2.47 12.40
C GLN A 24 -10.65 3.68 11.67
N LEU A 25 -9.66 3.49 10.78
CA LEU A 25 -8.92 4.57 10.12
C LEU A 25 -9.78 5.55 9.31
N ARG A 26 -10.94 5.10 8.82
CA ARG A 26 -11.93 5.98 8.15
C ARG A 26 -12.39 7.15 9.03
N LYS A 27 -12.48 6.96 10.36
CA LYS A 27 -12.89 8.00 11.32
C LYS A 27 -11.88 9.13 11.44
N TYR A 28 -10.62 8.85 11.12
CA TYR A 28 -9.50 9.78 11.33
C TYR A 28 -9.06 10.49 10.04
N GLY A 29 -9.78 10.31 8.92
CA GLY A 29 -9.42 10.91 7.63
C GLY A 29 -8.11 10.37 7.04
N LEU A 30 -7.70 9.16 7.44
CA LEU A 30 -6.56 8.45 6.86
C LEU A 30 -7.03 7.60 5.68
N HIS A 31 -6.45 7.87 4.52
CA HIS A 31 -6.68 7.13 3.28
C HIS A 31 -5.53 6.16 3.07
N LEU A 32 -5.85 4.88 2.92
CA LEU A 32 -4.85 3.83 2.73
C LEU A 32 -4.82 3.37 1.28
N VAL A 33 -3.61 3.16 0.77
CA VAL A 33 -3.35 2.48 -0.50
C VAL A 33 -2.43 1.31 -0.19
N LEU A 34 -2.98 0.10 -0.29
CA LEU A 34 -2.30 -1.13 0.10
C LEU A 34 -1.99 -1.94 -1.15
N ALA A 35 -0.72 -2.30 -1.35
CA ALA A 35 -0.30 -3.22 -2.40
C ALA A 35 0.06 -4.58 -1.79
N ASN A 36 -0.41 -5.65 -2.44
CA ASN A 36 -0.15 -7.03 -2.02
C ASN A 36 0.07 -7.90 -3.25
N GLN A 37 1.05 -8.80 -3.18
CA GLN A 37 1.30 -9.76 -4.27
C GLN A 37 0.35 -10.97 -4.19
N TYR A 38 0.05 -11.48 -3.00
CA TYR A 38 -0.74 -12.71 -2.84
C TYR A 38 -1.90 -12.49 -1.88
N ILE A 39 -3.12 -12.75 -2.34
CA ILE A 39 -4.35 -12.71 -1.55
C ILE A 39 -4.78 -14.12 -1.14
N GLY A 40 -4.52 -15.12 -1.98
CA GLY A 40 -4.91 -16.50 -1.74
C GLY A 40 -4.15 -17.21 -0.60
N GLN A 41 -3.02 -16.67 -0.17
CA GLN A 41 -2.21 -17.18 0.94
C GLN A 41 -2.38 -16.39 2.23
N VAL A 42 -3.26 -15.38 2.25
CA VAL A 42 -3.48 -14.56 3.44
C VAL A 42 -4.09 -15.42 4.54
N ALA A 43 -3.32 -15.65 5.62
CA ALA A 43 -3.64 -16.59 6.68
C ALA A 43 -4.87 -16.20 7.54
N SER A 44 -5.35 -14.96 7.45
CA SER A 44 -6.51 -14.47 8.22
C SER A 44 -7.70 -14.14 7.31
N PRO A 45 -8.87 -14.81 7.48
CA PRO A 45 -10.12 -14.43 6.83
C PRO A 45 -10.53 -12.98 7.08
N ALA A 46 -10.18 -12.45 8.25
CA ALA A 46 -10.57 -11.11 8.65
C ALA A 46 -9.72 -10.04 7.96
N LEU A 47 -8.46 -10.35 7.62
CA LEU A 47 -7.68 -9.50 6.74
C LEU A 47 -8.18 -9.54 5.30
N GLN A 48 -8.52 -10.71 4.78
CA GLN A 48 -9.12 -10.80 3.45
C GLN A 48 -10.37 -9.92 3.35
N LYS A 49 -11.22 -9.94 4.38
CA LYS A 49 -12.36 -9.04 4.51
C LYS A 49 -11.95 -7.56 4.61
N ALA A 50 -10.90 -7.23 5.34
CA ALA A 50 -10.40 -5.86 5.43
C ALA A 50 -9.90 -5.34 4.08
N LEU A 51 -9.16 -6.14 3.32
CA LEU A 51 -8.68 -5.80 1.97
C LEU A 51 -9.85 -5.58 1.00
N PHE A 52 -10.83 -6.47 1.00
CA PHE A 52 -12.01 -6.35 0.14
C PHE A 52 -13.00 -5.28 0.61
N SER A 53 -12.95 -4.85 1.88
CA SER A 53 -13.75 -3.73 2.37
C SER A 53 -13.31 -2.38 1.78
N ALA A 54 -12.17 -2.31 1.09
CA ALA A 54 -11.72 -1.11 0.42
C ALA A 54 -12.72 -0.67 -0.66
N GLY A 55 -13.03 0.63 -0.72
CA GLY A 55 -14.01 1.15 -1.68
C GLY A 55 -13.57 1.08 -3.15
N ILE A 56 -12.27 0.87 -3.38
CA ILE A 56 -11.67 0.69 -4.70
C ILE A 56 -10.76 -0.54 -4.60
N LEU A 57 -10.94 -1.49 -5.51
CA LEU A 57 -10.06 -2.64 -5.69
C LEU A 57 -9.40 -2.58 -7.06
N ILE A 58 -8.08 -2.78 -7.10
CA ILE A 58 -7.31 -2.86 -8.34
C ILE A 58 -6.64 -4.23 -8.37
N ALA A 59 -6.96 -5.04 -9.39
CA ALA A 59 -6.44 -6.39 -9.54
C ALA A 59 -5.69 -6.52 -10.87
N GLY A 60 -4.43 -6.92 -10.82
CA GLY A 60 -3.64 -7.26 -12.00
C GLY A 60 -3.60 -8.77 -12.24
N LYS A 61 -2.72 -9.19 -13.15
CA LYS A 61 -2.37 -10.60 -13.34
C LYS A 61 -1.82 -11.19 -12.04
N ASN A 62 -2.36 -12.32 -11.61
CA ASN A 62 -1.94 -12.96 -10.36
C ASN A 62 -2.04 -14.51 -10.41
N GLU A 63 -1.60 -15.20 -9.35
CA GLU A 63 -1.67 -16.66 -9.29
C GLU A 63 -3.10 -17.17 -9.11
N ARG A 64 -3.34 -18.43 -9.52
CA ARG A 64 -4.69 -19.01 -9.62
C ARG A 64 -5.49 -18.93 -8.32
N ASN A 65 -4.86 -19.03 -7.15
CA ASN A 65 -5.56 -18.98 -5.86
C ASN A 65 -6.05 -17.57 -5.55
N SER A 66 -5.21 -16.55 -5.70
CA SER A 66 -5.63 -15.15 -5.61
C SER A 66 -6.72 -14.80 -6.63
N LEU A 67 -6.61 -15.29 -7.87
CA LEU A 67 -7.63 -15.04 -8.90
C LEU A 67 -9.01 -15.58 -8.50
N ARG A 68 -9.10 -16.72 -7.81
CA ARG A 68 -10.38 -17.25 -7.31
C ARG A 68 -11.00 -16.35 -6.24
N ALA A 69 -10.19 -15.81 -5.32
CA ALA A 69 -10.67 -14.90 -4.30
C ALA A 69 -11.17 -13.60 -4.93
N ILE A 70 -10.39 -13.01 -5.84
CA ILE A 70 -10.75 -11.79 -6.58
C ILE A 70 -12.01 -12.01 -7.42
N SER A 71 -12.10 -13.13 -8.15
CA SER A 71 -13.25 -13.48 -8.98
C SER A 71 -14.56 -13.54 -8.19
N ARG A 72 -14.52 -14.15 -6.99
CA ARG A 72 -15.69 -14.23 -6.10
C ARG A 72 -16.10 -12.86 -5.55
N GLU A 73 -15.13 -12.04 -5.16
CA GLU A 73 -15.43 -10.72 -4.62
C GLU A 73 -15.94 -9.74 -5.68
N LEU A 74 -15.35 -9.78 -6.87
CA LEU A 74 -15.65 -8.85 -7.95
C LEU A 74 -16.78 -9.31 -8.88
N ASP A 75 -17.27 -10.53 -8.70
CA ASP A 75 -18.22 -11.19 -9.62
C ASP A 75 -17.74 -11.17 -11.07
N VAL A 76 -16.48 -11.55 -11.27
CA VAL A 76 -15.81 -11.55 -12.59
C VAL A 76 -15.37 -12.96 -12.97
N PRO A 77 -15.56 -13.40 -14.24
CA PRO A 77 -15.11 -14.71 -14.67
C PRO A 77 -13.59 -14.90 -14.53
N ILE A 78 -13.18 -16.02 -13.93
CA ILE A 78 -11.76 -16.42 -13.82
C ILE A 78 -11.03 -16.41 -15.19
N PRO A 79 -11.64 -16.87 -16.31
CA PRO A 79 -10.97 -16.83 -17.61
C PRO A 79 -10.57 -15.41 -18.05
N LEU A 80 -11.37 -14.40 -17.71
CA LEU A 80 -11.02 -13.01 -18.00
C LEU A 80 -9.73 -12.61 -17.27
N LEU A 81 -9.66 -12.93 -15.98
CA LEU A 81 -8.49 -12.62 -15.15
C LEU A 81 -7.24 -13.42 -15.57
N MET A 82 -7.40 -14.65 -16.03
CA MET A 82 -6.30 -15.49 -16.51
C MET A 82 -5.70 -15.00 -17.83
N ASN A 83 -6.53 -14.42 -18.70
CA ASN A 83 -6.09 -13.90 -20.00
C ASN A 83 -5.49 -12.49 -19.93
N MET A 84 -5.45 -11.85 -18.76
CA MET A 84 -4.88 -10.51 -18.61
C MET A 84 -3.37 -10.50 -18.85
N SER A 85 -2.91 -9.49 -19.60
CA SER A 85 -1.51 -9.23 -19.84
C SER A 85 -0.86 -8.42 -18.71
N VAL A 86 0.47 -8.46 -18.62
CA VAL A 86 1.20 -7.61 -17.67
C VAL A 86 0.95 -6.14 -18.02
N GLY A 87 0.63 -5.34 -17.00
CA GLY A 87 0.27 -3.92 -17.15
C GLY A 87 -1.22 -3.68 -17.41
N GLU A 88 -2.04 -4.73 -17.52
CA GLU A 88 -3.49 -4.62 -17.49
C GLU A 88 -4.00 -4.80 -16.06
N PHE A 89 -4.95 -3.95 -15.66
CA PHE A 89 -5.54 -3.97 -14.33
C PHE A 89 -7.05 -3.86 -14.42
N LEU A 90 -7.74 -4.61 -13.59
CA LEU A 90 -9.16 -4.50 -13.37
C LEU A 90 -9.40 -3.57 -12.19
N VAL A 91 -10.11 -2.47 -12.41
CA VAL A 91 -10.49 -1.51 -11.39
C VAL A 91 -11.97 -1.72 -11.07
N SER A 92 -12.26 -2.05 -9.82
CA SER A 92 -13.62 -2.18 -9.31
C SER A 92 -13.90 -1.16 -8.22
N THR A 93 -15.15 -0.71 -8.17
CA THR A 93 -15.69 0.14 -7.10
C THR A 93 -17.04 -0.42 -6.70
N HIS A 94 -17.49 -0.21 -5.47
CA HIS A 94 -18.77 -0.76 -5.00
C HIS A 94 -20.00 -0.39 -5.85
N HIS A 95 -19.94 0.70 -6.62
CA HIS A 95 -21.10 1.24 -7.34
C HIS A 95 -21.01 1.10 -8.87
N ARG A 96 -19.93 0.51 -9.40
CA ARG A 96 -19.72 0.40 -10.85
C ARG A 96 -19.20 -0.97 -11.22
N LYS A 97 -19.55 -1.40 -12.44
CA LYS A 97 -18.98 -2.61 -13.04
C LYS A 97 -17.45 -2.47 -13.13
N PRO A 98 -16.69 -3.55 -12.93
CA PRO A 98 -15.25 -3.53 -13.08
C PRO A 98 -14.82 -3.03 -14.47
N LEU A 99 -13.84 -2.13 -14.50
CA LEU A 99 -13.27 -1.56 -15.71
C LEU A 99 -11.87 -2.13 -15.93
N LEU A 100 -11.60 -2.64 -17.14
CA LEU A 100 -10.25 -3.00 -17.53
C LEU A 100 -9.50 -1.73 -17.98
N ILE A 101 -8.38 -1.46 -17.33
CA ILE A 101 -7.45 -0.39 -17.67
C ILE A 101 -6.10 -0.97 -18.09
N LYS A 102 -5.36 -0.20 -18.88
CA LYS A 102 -3.99 -0.53 -19.28
C LYS A 102 -3.05 0.56 -18.82
N SER A 103 -2.03 0.18 -18.06
CA SER A 103 -1.02 1.11 -17.60
C SER A 103 -0.20 1.64 -18.78
N PRO A 104 -0.03 2.96 -18.90
CA PRO A 104 0.81 3.53 -19.93
C PRO A 104 2.27 3.17 -19.68
N LYS A 105 3.03 2.93 -20.76
CA LYS A 105 4.46 2.61 -20.67
C LYS A 105 5.37 3.82 -20.43
N LEU A 106 4.77 5.00 -20.22
CA LEU A 106 5.45 6.30 -20.20
C LEU A 106 6.61 6.35 -19.19
N LEU A 107 6.46 5.70 -18.03
CA LEU A 107 7.44 5.71 -16.93
C LEU A 107 8.20 4.38 -16.78
N LEU A 108 8.09 3.48 -17.76
CA LEU A 108 8.81 2.20 -17.75
C LEU A 108 10.21 2.35 -18.36
N ASP A 109 11.07 1.37 -18.13
CA ASP A 109 12.39 1.22 -18.76
C ASP A 109 13.34 2.42 -18.55
N GLY A 110 13.19 3.13 -17.44
CA GLY A 110 14.04 4.28 -17.11
C GLY A 110 13.63 5.58 -17.82
N ASN A 111 12.48 5.60 -18.51
CA ASN A 111 11.94 6.83 -19.07
C ASN A 111 11.62 7.84 -17.96
N TYR A 112 11.99 9.10 -18.16
CA TYR A 112 11.87 10.18 -17.18
C TYR A 112 12.62 9.93 -15.86
N CYS A 113 13.61 9.04 -15.85
CA CYS A 113 14.53 8.95 -14.72
C CYS A 113 15.37 10.23 -14.64
N VAL A 114 15.39 10.79 -13.44
CA VAL A 114 16.29 11.86 -13.04
C VAL A 114 17.73 11.33 -13.11
N SER A 115 18.66 12.15 -13.60
CA SER A 115 20.07 11.75 -13.61
C SER A 115 20.59 11.58 -12.18
N SER A 116 21.66 10.81 -11.98
CA SER A 116 22.27 10.64 -10.65
C SER A 116 22.66 11.99 -10.03
N GLU A 117 23.10 12.94 -10.84
CA GLU A 117 23.49 14.29 -10.40
C GLU A 117 22.26 15.11 -9.97
N GLU A 118 21.23 15.15 -10.81
CA GLU A 118 19.98 15.86 -10.51
C GLU A 118 19.27 15.26 -9.28
N TRP A 119 19.37 13.95 -9.06
CA TRP A 119 18.85 13.30 -7.86
C TRP A 119 19.57 13.76 -6.60
N GLN A 120 20.89 13.94 -6.64
CA GLN A 120 21.65 14.47 -5.50
C GLN A 120 21.25 15.91 -5.19
N GLU A 121 21.00 16.73 -6.22
CA GLU A 121 20.53 18.10 -6.04
C GLU A 121 19.13 18.14 -5.40
N ILE A 122 18.18 17.34 -5.91
CA ILE A 122 16.83 17.23 -5.33
C ILE A 122 16.91 16.78 -3.87
N LYS A 123 17.75 15.77 -3.57
CA LYS A 123 17.93 15.26 -2.22
C LYS A 123 18.52 16.33 -1.29
N ALA A 124 19.55 17.05 -1.72
CA ALA A 124 20.17 18.14 -0.96
C ALA A 124 19.18 19.29 -0.71
N ARG A 125 18.39 19.66 -1.72
CA ARG A 125 17.31 20.66 -1.60
C ARG A 125 16.27 20.23 -0.57
N ASN A 126 15.77 19.00 -0.68
CA ASN A 126 14.76 18.48 0.22
C ASN A 126 15.28 18.45 1.67
N LEU A 127 16.51 17.98 1.91
CA LEU A 127 17.14 17.97 3.23
C LEU A 127 17.26 19.36 3.85
N ARG A 128 17.46 20.40 3.05
CA ARG A 128 17.55 21.79 3.54
C ARG A 128 16.18 22.40 3.86
N GLN A 129 15.13 22.04 3.11
CA GLN A 129 13.82 22.69 3.20
C GLN A 129 12.84 21.98 4.14
N TYR A 130 12.81 20.65 4.10
CA TYR A 130 11.72 19.87 4.72
C TYR A 130 12.18 19.00 5.89
N TYR A 131 13.49 18.82 6.08
CA TYR A 131 14.04 17.97 7.14
C TYR A 131 14.72 18.81 8.21
N CYS A 132 14.50 18.44 9.46
CA CYS A 132 15.18 19.00 10.62
C CYS A 132 16.24 18.02 11.10
N LYS A 133 17.43 18.50 11.49
CA LYS A 133 18.40 17.67 12.20
C LYS A 133 17.79 17.22 13.52
N LEU A 134 17.65 15.91 13.70
CA LEU A 134 17.26 15.35 14.98
C LEU A 134 18.27 15.83 16.03
N ARG A 135 17.77 16.42 17.12
CA ARG A 135 18.63 16.73 18.26
C ARG A 135 19.18 15.40 18.80
N PRO A 136 20.47 15.32 19.17
CA PRO A 136 20.98 14.15 19.86
C PRO A 136 20.09 13.87 21.07
N TRP A 137 19.64 12.63 21.19
CA TRP A 137 18.88 12.21 22.37
C TRP A 137 19.82 12.24 23.56
N VAL A 138 19.62 13.20 24.48
CA VAL A 138 20.40 13.28 25.72
C VAL A 138 19.69 12.41 26.75
N SER A 139 20.25 11.23 27.05
CA SER A 139 19.85 10.45 28.21
C SER A 139 20.25 11.19 29.49
N ASN A 140 19.32 11.88 30.14
CA ASN A 140 19.52 12.30 31.53
C ASN A 140 19.39 11.08 32.45
N THR A 141 20.45 10.28 32.55
CA THR A 141 20.65 9.40 33.70
C THR A 141 21.37 10.17 34.78
N SER A 142 20.62 11.01 35.48
CA SER A 142 21.02 11.57 36.78
C SER A 142 19.85 11.37 37.75
N ASN A 143 19.61 10.11 38.16
CA ASN A 143 18.89 9.89 39.41
C ASN A 143 19.93 9.78 40.52
N SER A 144 20.14 10.91 41.18
CA SER A 144 20.81 11.06 42.45
C SER A 144 20.29 10.05 43.46
N ARG A 145 21.22 9.48 44.23
CA ARG A 145 21.00 8.80 45.51
C ARG A 145 19.89 9.48 46.31
N VAL A 146 18.87 8.73 46.69
CA VAL A 146 18.13 9.00 47.94
C VAL A 146 18.34 7.80 48.84
N SER A 147 19.28 7.98 49.76
CA SER A 147 19.36 7.24 51.01
C SER A 147 18.22 7.69 51.92
N ARG A 148 17.31 6.77 52.27
CA ARG A 148 16.86 6.43 53.63
C ARG A 148 15.65 5.50 53.55
#